data_AF-A0A533X9N6-F1
#
_entry.id   AF-A0A533X9N6-F1
#
_cell.length_a   1.000
_cell.length_b   1.000
_cell.length_c   1.000
_cell.angle_alpha   90.00
_cell.angle_beta   90.00
_cell.angle_gamma   90.00
#
_symmetry.space_group_name_H-M   'P 1'
#
loop_
_entity.id
_entity.type
_entity.pdbx_description
1 polymer ?
#
loop_
_entity_poly.entity_id
_entity_poly.type
_entity_poly.pdbx_seq_one_letter_code
_entity_poly.pdbx_strand_id
1 'polypeptide(L)'
;MLDLKMLIPEEISGTHIESEISRDQIRISGRYRNHRRFSLNLNRFIDEPLFYFGCGLFAGEGTKGGKGTPFEFANSNPMIIRKMMQLLQQLGIPKSTISPRVQLRVNEKSTRDLIEMLSDFWSEHMEIPKDRFRKASIRVKETAGRSRYGTVSIRINSGIVGTLFIFWTDQILRDQYPLQS
;
A
#
# COMPACT_ATOMS: atom_id res chain seq x y z
N MET A 1 3.95 21.13 -2.23
CA MET A 1 3.01 20.25 -1.49
C MET A 1 1.82 20.04 -2.39
N LEU A 2 1.47 18.78 -2.62
CA LEU A 2 0.38 18.35 -3.48
C LEU A 2 -0.94 18.41 -2.71
N ASP A 3 -1.96 19.09 -3.26
CA ASP A 3 -3.32 19.12 -2.69
C ASP A 3 -4.13 17.95 -3.24
N LEU A 4 -4.35 16.92 -2.41
CA LEU A 4 -5.06 15.70 -2.80
C LEU A 4 -6.48 15.95 -3.27
N LYS A 5 -7.12 17.08 -2.93
CA LYS A 5 -8.49 17.36 -3.37
C LYS A 5 -8.61 17.33 -4.89
N MET A 6 -7.52 17.71 -5.58
CA MET A 6 -7.44 17.74 -7.04
C MET A 6 -7.30 16.34 -7.64
N LEU A 7 -7.04 15.32 -6.80
CA LEU A 7 -6.75 13.95 -7.18
C LEU A 7 -7.81 12.95 -6.71
N ILE A 8 -8.85 13.41 -6.03
CA ILE A 8 -9.98 12.56 -5.65
C ILE A 8 -10.99 12.57 -6.80
N PRO A 9 -11.30 11.42 -7.41
CA PRO A 9 -12.31 11.38 -8.46
C PRO A 9 -13.73 11.41 -7.88
N GLU A 10 -14.68 11.93 -8.66
CA GLU A 10 -16.12 11.85 -8.35
C GLU A 10 -16.67 10.42 -8.52
N GLU A 11 -16.01 9.59 -9.34
CA GLU A 11 -16.34 8.18 -9.53
C GLU A 11 -15.07 7.34 -9.68
N ILE A 12 -15.02 6.19 -8.99
CA ILE A 12 -13.92 5.24 -9.14
C ILE A 12 -14.46 3.82 -9.31
N SER A 13 -14.05 3.15 -10.38
CA SER A 13 -14.45 1.76 -10.66
C SER A 13 -15.97 1.51 -10.67
N GLY A 14 -16.81 2.46 -11.12
CA GLY A 14 -18.26 2.29 -11.10
C GLY A 14 -18.89 2.58 -9.74
N THR A 15 -18.19 3.28 -8.85
CA THR A 15 -18.64 3.67 -7.51
C THR A 15 -18.53 5.18 -7.37
N HIS A 16 -19.66 5.83 -7.11
CA HIS A 16 -19.68 7.27 -6.81
C HIS A 16 -18.97 7.54 -5.49
N ILE A 17 -18.17 8.61 -5.47
CA ILE A 17 -17.40 9.07 -4.32
C ILE A 17 -18.01 10.38 -3.82
N GLU A 18 -18.47 10.37 -2.59
CA GLU A 18 -18.77 11.59 -1.84
C GLU A 18 -17.50 12.06 -1.16
N SER A 19 -17.21 13.36 -1.23
CA SER A 19 -16.05 13.96 -0.56
C SER A 19 -16.46 15.13 0.34
N GLU A 20 -16.00 15.07 1.59
CA GLU A 20 -16.11 16.17 2.56
C GLU A 20 -14.69 16.74 2.74
N ILE A 21 -14.48 17.97 2.28
CA ILE A 21 -13.17 18.64 2.32
C ILE A 21 -13.14 19.61 3.49
N SER A 22 -12.12 19.48 4.33
CA SER A 22 -11.80 20.44 5.38
C SER A 22 -10.48 21.17 5.07
N ARG A 23 -10.00 21.97 6.02
CA ARG A 23 -8.72 22.68 5.88
C ARG A 23 -7.56 21.72 5.58
N ASP A 24 -7.43 20.64 6.37
CA ASP A 24 -6.25 19.76 6.36
C ASP A 24 -6.58 18.28 6.09
N GLN A 25 -7.86 17.92 5.97
CA GLN A 25 -8.33 16.55 5.75
C GLN A 25 -9.33 16.49 4.60
N ILE A 26 -9.37 15.35 3.93
CA ILE A 26 -10.41 14.96 2.99
C ILE A 26 -11.00 13.66 3.50
N ARG A 27 -12.30 13.63 3.74
CA ARG A 27 -13.02 12.39 3.97
C ARG A 27 -13.69 11.97 2.68
N ILE A 28 -13.41 10.76 2.22
CA ILE A 28 -14.14 10.15 1.12
C ILE A 28 -15.05 9.05 1.64
N SER A 29 -16.24 8.95 1.08
CA SER A 29 -17.21 7.91 1.39
C SER A 29 -17.98 7.47 0.16
N GLY A 30 -18.63 6.33 0.27
CA GLY A 30 -19.48 5.82 -0.78
C GLY A 30 -19.97 4.41 -0.48
N ARG A 31 -20.54 3.79 -1.49
CA ARG A 31 -21.12 2.45 -1.40
C ARG A 31 -20.68 1.60 -2.57
N TYR A 32 -20.03 0.47 -2.27
CA TYR A 32 -19.68 -0.51 -3.29
C TYR A 32 -20.95 -1.12 -3.92
N ARG A 33 -20.79 -1.78 -5.09
CA ARG A 33 -21.88 -2.48 -5.79
C ARG A 33 -22.59 -3.54 -4.95
N ASN A 34 -21.88 -4.18 -4.02
CA ASN A 34 -22.46 -5.14 -3.07
C ASN A 34 -23.13 -4.46 -1.86
N HIS A 35 -23.46 -3.17 -1.97
CA HIS A 35 -24.09 -2.33 -0.95
C HIS A 35 -23.28 -2.08 0.32
N ARG A 36 -22.06 -2.60 0.46
CA ARG A 36 -21.18 -2.29 1.58
C ARG A 36 -20.70 -0.84 1.49
N ARG A 37 -20.81 -0.10 2.60
CA ARG A 37 -20.29 1.27 2.71
C ARG A 37 -18.79 1.27 3.00
N PHE A 38 -18.11 2.30 2.54
CA PHE A 38 -16.75 2.62 2.96
C PHE A 38 -16.65 4.09 3.36
N SER A 39 -15.67 4.38 4.20
CA SER A 39 -15.23 5.74 4.50
C SER A 39 -13.72 5.69 4.73
N LEU A 40 -13.02 6.70 4.24
CA LEU A 40 -11.58 6.86 4.39
C LEU A 40 -11.29 8.33 4.64
N ASN A 41 -10.54 8.62 5.70
CA ASN A 41 -9.99 9.95 5.95
C ASN A 41 -8.57 9.98 5.39
N LEU A 42 -8.25 11.05 4.67
CA LEU A 42 -6.93 11.31 4.12
C LEU A 42 -6.45 12.69 4.56
N ASN A 43 -5.16 12.83 4.82
CA ASN A 43 -4.57 14.16 4.93
C ASN A 43 -4.64 14.84 3.56
N ARG A 44 -5.00 16.12 3.54
CA ARG A 44 -5.19 16.85 2.28
C ARG A 44 -3.89 17.14 1.55
N PHE A 45 -2.81 17.42 2.29
CA PHE A 45 -1.56 17.85 1.68
C PHE A 45 -0.45 16.83 1.87
N ILE A 46 0.25 16.52 0.79
CA ILE A 46 1.27 15.48 0.74
C ILE A 46 2.55 16.01 0.08
N ASP A 47 3.70 15.44 0.46
CA ASP A 47 4.94 15.68 -0.26
C ASP A 47 4.82 15.14 -1.70
N GLU A 48 4.92 16.04 -2.67
CA GLU A 48 4.66 15.74 -4.08
C GLU A 48 5.67 14.74 -4.67
N PRO A 49 7.00 14.89 -4.46
CA PRO A 49 7.97 13.87 -4.88
C PRO A 49 7.68 12.49 -4.29
N LEU A 50 7.33 12.41 -2.99
CA LEU A 50 7.00 11.14 -2.35
C LEU A 50 5.72 10.51 -2.92
N PHE A 51 4.71 11.32 -3.25
CA PHE A 51 3.47 10.84 -3.86
C PHE A 51 3.75 10.19 -5.22
N TYR A 52 4.44 10.88 -6.13
CA TYR A 52 4.76 10.34 -7.45
C TYR A 52 5.70 9.14 -7.38
N PHE A 53 6.70 9.19 -6.50
CA PHE A 53 7.60 8.06 -6.25
C PHE A 53 6.82 6.82 -5.77
N GLY A 54 5.92 6.98 -4.81
CA GLY A 54 5.11 5.87 -4.30
C GLY A 54 4.11 5.34 -5.31
N CYS A 55 3.48 6.19 -6.13
CA CYS A 55 2.63 5.75 -7.24
C CYS A 55 3.43 4.98 -8.29
N GLY A 56 4.64 5.41 -8.62
CA GLY A 56 5.54 4.70 -9.53
C GLY A 56 5.99 3.35 -8.98
N LEU A 57 6.35 3.28 -7.68
CA LEU A 57 6.64 2.01 -7.01
C LEU A 57 5.43 1.07 -7.02
N PHE A 58 4.23 1.59 -6.73
CA PHE A 58 3.00 0.81 -6.79
C PHE A 58 2.70 0.34 -8.22
N ALA A 59 3.00 1.14 -9.23
CA ALA A 59 2.88 0.73 -10.63
C ALA A 59 3.79 -0.47 -10.97
N GLY A 60 4.98 -0.57 -10.39
CA GLY A 60 5.90 -1.68 -10.64
C GLY A 60 5.62 -2.93 -9.78
N GLU A 61 5.36 -2.73 -8.48
CA GLU A 61 5.40 -3.80 -7.46
C GLU A 61 4.06 -3.98 -6.73
N GLY A 62 3.08 -3.11 -6.99
CA GLY A 62 1.77 -3.13 -6.36
C GLY A 62 0.85 -4.20 -6.94
N THR A 63 -0.07 -4.69 -6.11
CA THR A 63 -1.11 -5.62 -6.54
C THR A 63 -2.19 -4.87 -7.30
N LYS A 64 -2.27 -5.11 -8.62
CA LYS A 64 -3.27 -4.53 -9.52
C LYS A 64 -4.46 -5.44 -9.79
N GLY A 65 -4.83 -6.27 -8.81
CA GLY A 65 -6.05 -7.07 -8.93
C GLY A 65 -7.23 -6.12 -9.16
N GLY A 66 -8.25 -6.59 -9.89
CA GLY A 66 -9.41 -5.77 -10.26
C GLY A 66 -10.20 -5.18 -9.08
N LYS A 67 -11.41 -4.69 -9.35
CA LYS A 67 -12.25 -3.94 -8.40
C LYS A 67 -12.31 -4.56 -7.00
N GLY A 68 -12.02 -3.75 -5.97
CA GLY A 68 -12.07 -4.19 -4.57
C GLY A 68 -10.84 -4.94 -4.09
N THR A 69 -9.78 -5.04 -4.90
CA THR A 69 -8.52 -5.62 -4.47
C THR A 69 -7.89 -4.76 -3.38
N PRO A 70 -7.53 -5.35 -2.22
CA PRO A 70 -6.83 -4.63 -1.16
C PRO A 70 -5.54 -4.00 -1.68
N PHE A 71 -5.17 -2.86 -1.11
CA PHE A 71 -3.81 -2.35 -1.31
C PHE A 71 -2.82 -3.41 -0.80
N GLU A 72 -1.94 -3.89 -1.67
CA GLU A 72 -0.83 -4.75 -1.31
C GLU A 72 0.41 -4.38 -2.14
N PHE A 73 1.51 -4.11 -1.45
CA PHE A 73 2.79 -3.72 -2.03
C PHE A 73 3.88 -4.59 -1.40
N ALA A 74 4.73 -5.23 -2.21
CA ALA A 74 5.78 -6.10 -1.71
C ALA A 74 7.15 -5.63 -2.19
N ASN A 75 8.14 -5.65 -1.30
CA ASN A 75 9.53 -5.40 -1.70
C ASN A 75 10.50 -6.08 -0.75
N SER A 76 11.73 -6.31 -1.23
CA SER A 76 12.82 -6.87 -0.43
C SER A 76 13.79 -5.81 0.09
N ASN A 77 13.78 -4.61 -0.48
CA ASN A 77 14.62 -3.50 -0.06
C ASN A 77 13.97 -2.75 1.13
N PRO A 78 14.60 -2.71 2.31
CA PRO A 78 14.05 -2.03 3.48
C PRO A 78 13.80 -0.54 3.28
N MET A 79 14.63 0.14 2.47
CA MET A 79 14.48 1.56 2.19
C MET A 79 13.24 1.85 1.33
N ILE A 80 12.93 0.96 0.38
CA ILE A 80 11.70 1.06 -0.43
C ILE A 80 10.47 0.86 0.45
N ILE A 81 10.47 -0.15 1.32
CA ILE A 81 9.39 -0.39 2.29
C ILE A 81 9.21 0.83 3.21
N ARG A 82 10.30 1.42 3.71
CA ARG A 82 10.25 2.62 4.54
C ARG A 82 9.62 3.81 3.80
N LYS A 83 9.97 4.04 2.53
CA LYS A 83 9.38 5.10 1.72
C LYS A 83 7.89 4.90 1.46
N MET A 84 7.47 3.67 1.18
CA MET A 84 6.03 3.36 1.05
C MET A 84 5.29 3.57 2.38
N MET A 85 5.86 3.14 3.51
CA MET A 85 5.31 3.39 4.84
C MET A 85 5.20 4.89 5.17
N GLN A 86 6.18 5.69 4.75
CA GLN A 86 6.15 7.16 4.89
C GLN A 86 5.00 7.77 4.07
N LEU A 87 4.81 7.33 2.81
CA LEU A 87 3.70 7.82 1.99
C LEU A 87 2.35 7.48 2.62
N LEU A 88 2.16 6.23 3.09
CA LEU A 88 0.93 5.81 3.74
C LEU A 88 0.64 6.66 5.00
N GLN A 89 1.66 6.99 5.79
CA GLN A 89 1.51 7.89 6.95
C GLN A 89 1.17 9.32 6.52
N GLN A 90 1.80 9.85 5.47
CA GLN A 90 1.43 11.17 4.92
C GLN A 90 0.02 11.20 4.35
N LEU A 91 -0.48 10.08 3.82
CA LEU A 91 -1.88 9.90 3.43
C LEU A 91 -2.83 9.86 4.63
N GLY A 92 -2.35 9.79 5.87
CA GLY A 92 -3.18 9.64 7.07
C GLY A 92 -3.60 8.19 7.34
N ILE A 93 -2.98 7.21 6.66
CA ILE A 93 -3.27 5.79 6.86
C ILE A 93 -2.49 5.29 8.08
N PRO A 94 -3.17 4.86 9.16
CA PRO A 94 -2.49 4.50 10.39
C PRO A 94 -1.79 3.13 10.26
N LYS A 95 -0.66 2.96 10.96
CA LYS A 95 0.04 1.66 11.02
C LYS A 95 -0.90 0.54 11.53
N SER A 96 -1.90 0.88 12.34
CA SER A 96 -2.94 -0.03 12.86
C SER A 96 -3.83 -0.69 11.79
N THR A 97 -3.82 -0.20 10.55
CA THR A 97 -4.54 -0.84 9.42
C THR A 97 -3.66 -1.71 8.54
N ILE A 98 -2.34 -1.69 8.77
CA ILE A 98 -1.36 -2.42 7.96
C ILE A 98 -1.13 -3.82 8.55
N SER A 99 -1.21 -4.85 7.71
CA SER A 99 -0.96 -6.25 8.09
C SER A 99 0.21 -6.80 7.27
N PRO A 100 1.45 -6.71 7.78
CA PRO A 100 2.63 -7.17 7.07
C PRO A 100 2.62 -8.69 6.84
N ARG A 101 3.34 -9.16 5.83
CA ARG A 101 3.57 -10.61 5.61
C ARG A 101 4.98 -10.85 5.10
N VAL A 102 5.76 -11.63 5.83
CA VAL A 102 7.06 -12.13 5.34
C VAL A 102 6.84 -13.18 4.26
N GLN A 103 7.58 -13.08 3.17
CA GLN A 103 7.52 -13.97 2.02
C GLN A 103 8.92 -14.50 1.70
N LEU A 104 9.06 -15.82 1.65
CA LEU A 104 10.32 -16.51 1.47
C LEU A 104 10.27 -17.46 0.28
N ARG A 105 11.41 -17.52 -0.43
CA ARG A 105 11.73 -18.57 -1.39
C ARG A 105 12.92 -19.35 -0.86
N VAL A 106 12.75 -20.65 -0.64
CA VAL A 106 13.73 -21.50 0.04
C VAL A 106 13.91 -22.81 -0.71
N ASN A 107 15.06 -23.46 -0.53
CA ASN A 107 15.36 -24.78 -1.12
C ASN A 107 14.93 -25.95 -0.22
N GLU A 108 14.65 -25.71 1.05
CA GLU A 108 14.20 -26.72 2.01
C GLU A 108 12.99 -26.25 2.83
N LYS A 109 12.29 -27.19 3.48
CA LYS A 109 11.05 -26.88 4.24
C LYS A 109 11.30 -26.29 5.63
N SER A 110 12.44 -26.62 6.26
CA SER A 110 12.74 -26.13 7.61
C SER A 110 13.18 -24.67 7.56
N THR A 111 12.31 -23.75 7.97
CA THR A 111 12.53 -22.30 7.84
C THR A 111 12.05 -21.50 9.06
N ARG A 112 11.75 -22.17 10.18
CA ARG A 112 11.12 -21.53 11.35
C ARG A 112 11.98 -20.40 11.91
N ASP A 113 13.25 -20.66 12.17
CA ASP A 113 14.17 -19.67 12.76
C ASP A 113 14.40 -18.49 11.81
N LEU A 114 14.47 -18.77 10.50
CA LEU A 114 14.56 -17.74 9.47
C LEU A 114 13.31 -16.85 9.43
N ILE A 115 12.11 -17.44 9.58
CA ILE A 115 10.86 -16.68 9.61
C ILE A 115 10.80 -15.79 10.85
N GLU A 116 11.18 -16.30 12.02
CA GLU A 116 11.21 -15.51 13.25
C GLU A 116 12.20 -14.35 13.13
N MET A 117 13.45 -14.63 12.73
CA MET A 117 14.48 -13.60 12.57
C MET A 117 14.06 -12.51 11.58
N LEU A 118 13.46 -12.88 10.44
CA LEU A 118 12.98 -11.90 9.47
C LEU A 118 11.73 -11.15 9.96
N SER A 119 10.86 -11.80 10.72
CA SER A 119 9.69 -11.14 11.31
C SER A 119 10.13 -10.13 12.37
N ASP A 120 11.14 -10.44 13.18
CA ASP A 120 11.76 -9.49 14.13
C ASP A 120 12.34 -8.29 13.40
N PHE A 121 13.17 -8.54 12.37
CA PHE A 121 13.75 -7.47 11.55
C PHE A 121 12.69 -6.53 10.96
N TRP A 122 11.66 -7.08 10.30
CA TRP A 122 10.62 -6.25 9.70
C TRP A 122 9.71 -5.58 10.73
N SER A 123 9.48 -6.21 11.88
CA SER A 123 8.73 -5.64 12.99
C SER A 123 9.42 -4.39 13.52
N GLU A 124 10.73 -4.46 13.76
CA GLU A 124 11.55 -3.31 14.17
C GLU A 124 11.58 -2.25 13.08
N HIS A 125 11.92 -2.63 11.85
CA HIS A 125 12.10 -1.69 10.73
C HIS A 125 10.82 -0.93 10.34
N MET A 126 9.65 -1.57 10.48
CA MET A 126 8.35 -0.94 10.19
C MET A 126 7.71 -0.30 11.43
N GLU A 127 8.25 -0.56 12.62
CA GLU A 127 7.66 -0.26 13.92
C GLU A 127 6.20 -0.77 13.99
N ILE A 128 5.99 -2.03 13.58
CA ILE A 128 4.71 -2.73 13.67
C ILE A 128 4.92 -3.99 14.51
N PRO A 129 4.16 -4.19 15.60
CA PRO A 129 4.27 -5.40 16.42
C PRO A 129 4.08 -6.71 15.63
N LYS A 130 4.87 -7.74 15.98
CA LYS A 130 4.86 -9.06 15.31
C LYS A 130 3.51 -9.76 15.32
N ASP A 131 2.69 -9.58 16.35
CA ASP A 131 1.34 -10.17 16.45
C ASP A 131 0.39 -9.67 15.35
N ARG A 132 0.71 -8.54 14.70
CA ARG A 132 -0.04 -8.00 13.56
C ARG A 132 0.45 -8.52 12.21
N PHE A 133 1.52 -9.32 12.19
CA PHE A 133 2.00 -9.96 10.97
C PHE A 133 1.09 -11.13 10.61
N ARG A 134 0.77 -11.24 9.33
CA ARG A 134 0.08 -12.40 8.78
C ARG A 134 1.05 -13.58 8.74
N LYS A 135 0.51 -14.80 8.80
CA LYS A 135 1.29 -16.04 8.60
C LYS A 135 2.18 -15.92 7.37
N ALA A 136 3.48 -16.19 7.54
CA ALA A 136 4.47 -16.11 6.48
C ALA A 136 4.08 -16.93 5.24
N SER A 137 4.56 -16.51 4.07
CA SER A 137 4.38 -17.21 2.80
C SER A 137 5.68 -17.91 2.43
N ILE A 138 5.69 -19.24 2.35
CA ILE A 138 6.88 -20.02 2.02
C ILE A 138 6.67 -20.66 0.66
N ARG A 139 7.59 -20.43 -0.28
CA ARG A 139 7.63 -21.10 -1.58
C ARG A 139 8.91 -21.91 -1.68
N VAL A 140 8.79 -23.23 -1.73
CA VAL A 140 9.94 -24.12 -1.93
C VAL A 140 10.29 -24.16 -3.42
N LYS A 141 11.55 -23.87 -3.77
CA LYS A 141 12.09 -23.87 -5.14
C LYS A 141 13.56 -24.31 -5.12
N GLU A 142 14.05 -24.83 -6.24
CA GLU A 142 15.47 -25.24 -6.40
C GLU A 142 16.45 -24.11 -6.05
N THR A 143 16.11 -22.87 -6.42
CA THR A 143 16.89 -21.69 -6.06
C THR A 143 16.21 -20.91 -4.94
N ALA A 144 16.94 -20.73 -3.83
CA ALA A 144 16.53 -19.85 -2.74
C ALA A 144 16.50 -18.38 -3.18
N GLY A 145 15.72 -17.56 -2.46
CA GLY A 145 15.71 -16.13 -2.63
C GLY A 145 17.06 -15.51 -2.29
N ARG A 146 17.51 -14.55 -3.09
CA ARG A 146 18.81 -13.87 -2.90
C ARG A 146 18.77 -12.73 -1.87
N SER A 147 17.58 -12.31 -1.44
CA SER A 147 17.44 -11.20 -0.48
C SER A 147 17.81 -11.65 0.92
N ARG A 148 18.80 -10.97 1.51
CA ARG A 148 19.17 -11.12 2.93
C ARG A 148 17.99 -10.87 3.88
N TYR A 149 17.06 -9.99 3.49
CA TYR A 149 15.93 -9.57 4.32
C TYR A 149 14.64 -10.32 3.96
N GLY A 150 14.70 -11.31 3.07
CA GLY A 150 13.50 -11.85 2.43
C GLY A 150 12.71 -10.76 1.69
N THR A 151 11.42 -10.99 1.48
CA THR A 151 10.48 -9.98 0.98
C THR A 151 9.40 -9.78 2.05
N VAL A 152 8.97 -8.54 2.27
CA VAL A 152 7.77 -8.25 3.06
C VAL A 152 6.71 -7.64 2.16
N SER A 153 5.44 -8.04 2.34
CA SER A 153 4.32 -7.30 1.79
C SER A 153 3.63 -6.45 2.84
N ILE A 154 3.31 -5.22 2.48
CA ILE A 154 2.46 -4.28 3.20
C ILE A 154 1.06 -4.47 2.64
N ARG A 155 0.10 -4.88 3.46
CA ARG A 155 -1.30 -5.01 3.04
C ARG A 155 -2.21 -4.16 3.90
N ILE A 156 -3.14 -3.46 3.26
CA ILE A 156 -4.24 -2.74 3.93
C ILE A 156 -5.54 -3.38 3.43
N ASN A 157 -6.34 -3.94 4.35
CA ASN A 157 -7.61 -4.58 4.02
C ASN A 157 -8.73 -3.57 3.74
N SER A 158 -8.45 -2.61 2.86
CA SER A 158 -9.35 -1.58 2.37
C SER A 158 -9.32 -1.56 0.85
N GLY A 159 -10.43 -1.94 0.23
CA GLY A 159 -10.55 -1.95 -1.23
C GLY A 159 -10.45 -0.56 -1.83
N ILE A 160 -10.93 0.48 -1.12
CA ILE A 160 -10.87 1.86 -1.62
C ILE A 160 -9.43 2.38 -1.69
N VAL A 161 -8.56 2.01 -0.73
CA VAL A 161 -7.13 2.42 -0.77
C VAL A 161 -6.44 1.82 -1.99
N GLY A 162 -6.62 0.51 -2.23
CA GLY A 162 -6.05 -0.14 -3.41
C GLY A 162 -6.58 0.46 -4.71
N THR A 163 -7.88 0.74 -4.75
CA THR A 163 -8.54 1.32 -5.92
C THR A 163 -8.05 2.75 -6.21
N LEU A 164 -7.83 3.58 -5.18
CA LEU A 164 -7.22 4.91 -5.34
C LEU A 164 -5.81 4.86 -5.92
N PHE A 165 -4.95 3.96 -5.40
CA PHE A 165 -3.59 3.82 -5.93
C PHE A 165 -3.59 3.37 -7.39
N ILE A 166 -4.45 2.43 -7.77
CA ILE A 166 -4.63 2.02 -9.18
C ILE A 166 -5.04 3.24 -10.03
N PHE A 167 -6.05 3.99 -9.57
CA PHE A 167 -6.53 5.17 -10.30
C PHE A 167 -5.46 6.26 -10.42
N TRP A 168 -4.75 6.59 -9.34
CA TRP A 168 -3.66 7.57 -9.37
C TRP A 168 -2.55 7.15 -10.32
N THR A 169 -2.11 5.90 -10.25
CA THR A 169 -1.13 5.36 -11.20
C THR A 169 -1.62 5.46 -12.65
N ASP A 170 -2.87 5.07 -12.94
CA ASP A 170 -3.41 5.09 -14.30
C ASP A 170 -3.50 6.51 -14.86
N GLN A 171 -3.88 7.49 -14.04
CA GLN A 171 -3.95 8.89 -14.44
C GLN A 171 -2.56 9.51 -14.64
N ILE A 172 -1.58 9.17 -13.80
CA ILE A 172 -0.18 9.58 -14.00
C ILE A 172 0.36 9.02 -15.32
N LEU A 173 0.11 7.74 -15.62
CA LEU A 173 0.57 7.09 -16.86
C LEU A 173 -0.12 7.63 -18.12
N ARG A 174 -1.23 8.35 -17.98
CA ARG A 174 -1.97 8.99 -19.07
C ARG A 174 -1.68 10.49 -19.19
N ASP A 175 -0.77 11.01 -18.38
CA ASP A 175 -0.49 12.45 -18.28
C ASP A 175 -1.73 13.30 -17.92
N GLN A 176 -2.65 12.72 -17.12
CA GLN A 176 -3.92 13.33 -16.70
C GLN A 176 -3.90 13.92 -15.28
N TYR A 177 -2.80 13.74 -14.54
CA TYR A 177 -2.55 14.39 -13.24
C TYR A 177 -1.47 15.46 -13.35
N PRO A 178 -1.46 16.47 -12.44
CA PRO A 178 -0.79 17.73 -12.73
C PRO A 178 0.71 17.52 -12.94
N LEU A 179 1.08 17.58 -14.21
CA LEU A 179 2.37 18.05 -14.70
C LEU A 179 2.10 19.41 -15.35
N GLN A 180 1.73 20.42 -14.56
CA GLN A 180 1.90 21.80 -15.00
C GLN A 180 3.32 22.21 -14.65
N SER A 181 4.17 22.27 -15.68
CA SER A 181 5.49 22.93 -15.67
C SER A 181 5.35 24.41 -15.34
#